data_AF-E1ZQJ0-F1
#
_entry.id   AF-E1ZQJ0-F1
#
_cell.length_a   1.000
_cell.length_b   1.000
_cell.length_c   1.000
_cell.angle_alpha   90.00
_cell.angle_beta   90.00
_cell.angle_gamma   90.00
#
_symmetry.space_group_name_H-M   'P 1'
#
loop_
_entity.id
_entity.type
_entity.pdbx_description
1 polymer ?
#
loop_
_entity_poly.entity_id
_entity_poly.type
_entity_poly.pdbx_seq_one_letter_code
_entity_poly.pdbx_strand_id
1 'polypeptide(L)'
;MGRSLAIAAIAAVIFVLAQGAAAACQRGVNGCAKCNVAKTKCEVCQSGYGRHPAGTCHKCGPGCTRCSGLNPARCTACKPKHYLKGFKCYKCPRHCVECEKGTGKCLRCKPPTWDADAYSWAPVYGKTSAGTCVLCQPQGNHAGWCSACKGDKPKRCTKCTDFNNGFPMYLDTSYHCQFCTALHGDKCLKCRNGDGKCIICADGWVPDGAGSCKTA
;
A
#
# COMPACT_ATOMS: atom_id res chain seq x y z
N MET A 1 -82.33 26.81 -19.02
CA MET A 1 -81.39 27.93 -18.92
C MET A 1 -80.41 27.64 -17.78
N GLY A 2 -79.10 27.78 -18.01
CA GLY A 2 -78.02 27.89 -16.99
C GLY A 2 -77.58 26.58 -16.30
N ARG A 3 -76.68 25.78 -16.89
CA ARG A 3 -75.20 25.83 -16.86
C ARG A 3 -74.55 25.37 -15.55
N SER A 4 -74.23 24.09 -15.57
CA SER A 4 -73.42 23.30 -14.65
C SER A 4 -71.97 23.77 -14.51
N LEU A 5 -71.53 23.79 -13.25
CA LEU A 5 -70.27 23.23 -12.73
C LEU A 5 -69.12 22.94 -13.71
N ALA A 6 -67.96 23.48 -13.35
CA ALA A 6 -66.61 22.90 -13.44
C ALA A 6 -65.58 23.78 -14.15
N ILE A 7 -65.29 24.91 -13.51
CA ILE A 7 -64.01 25.62 -13.64
C ILE A 7 -62.97 24.78 -12.88
N ALA A 8 -62.36 23.78 -13.52
CA ALA A 8 -61.21 23.05 -12.95
C ALA A 8 -60.47 22.16 -13.98
N ALA A 9 -60.31 22.62 -15.23
CA ALA A 9 -59.61 21.81 -16.25
C ALA A 9 -58.68 22.65 -17.16
N ILE A 10 -58.07 23.72 -16.64
CA ILE A 10 -57.07 24.51 -17.40
C ILE A 10 -55.86 24.81 -16.50
N ALA A 11 -55.25 23.78 -15.90
CA ALA A 11 -53.97 23.90 -15.21
C ALA A 11 -53.09 22.63 -15.28
N ALA A 12 -53.40 21.70 -16.17
CA ALA A 12 -52.65 20.44 -16.31
C ALA A 12 -52.23 20.14 -17.76
N VAL A 13 -52.08 21.18 -18.59
CA VAL A 13 -51.55 21.06 -19.97
C VAL A 13 -50.43 22.08 -20.24
N ILE A 14 -49.62 22.38 -19.23
CA ILE A 14 -48.36 23.12 -19.40
C ILE A 14 -47.29 22.44 -18.54
N PHE A 15 -46.95 21.18 -18.83
CA PHE A 15 -45.71 20.58 -18.32
C PHE A 15 -45.25 19.35 -19.15
N VAL A 16 -45.55 19.33 -20.46
CA VAL A 16 -45.10 18.25 -21.36
C VAL A 16 -44.24 18.80 -22.51
N LEU A 17 -43.42 19.83 -22.24
CA LEU A 17 -42.42 20.33 -23.19
C LEU A 17 -41.08 20.64 -22.50
N ALA A 18 -40.49 19.64 -21.86
CA ALA A 18 -39.08 19.71 -21.44
C ALA A 18 -38.37 18.36 -21.55
N GLN A 19 -38.68 17.56 -22.59
CA GLN A 19 -37.78 16.47 -22.98
C GLN A 19 -36.63 17.06 -23.81
N GLY A 20 -35.79 17.83 -23.12
CA GLY A 20 -34.59 18.46 -23.63
C GLY A 20 -33.69 19.02 -22.53
N ALA A 21 -34.01 18.76 -21.25
CA ALA A 21 -33.09 19.08 -20.16
C ALA A 21 -31.86 18.18 -20.31
N ALA A 22 -30.78 18.75 -20.85
CA ALA A 22 -29.45 18.18 -20.71
C ALA A 22 -29.28 17.83 -19.22
N ALA A 23 -29.16 16.52 -18.93
CA ALA A 23 -29.18 16.03 -17.56
C ALA A 23 -28.19 16.85 -16.71
N ALA A 24 -28.72 17.60 -15.73
CA ALA A 24 -27.91 18.46 -14.89
C ALA A 24 -26.83 17.62 -14.19
N CYS A 25 -25.61 18.13 -14.15
CA CYS A 25 -24.51 17.49 -13.45
C CYS A 25 -24.83 17.39 -11.96
N GLN A 26 -24.72 16.18 -11.41
CA GLN A 26 -24.91 15.89 -10.00
C GLN A 26 -23.65 15.21 -9.44
N ARG A 27 -23.20 15.68 -8.27
CA ARG A 27 -22.06 15.08 -7.55
C ARG A 27 -22.43 13.67 -7.09
N GLY A 28 -21.51 12.72 -7.27
CA GLY A 28 -21.68 11.31 -6.94
C GLY A 28 -22.35 10.49 -8.05
N VAL A 29 -23.01 11.13 -9.00
CA VAL A 29 -23.70 10.47 -10.11
C VAL A 29 -22.74 10.27 -11.28
N ASN A 30 -22.79 9.10 -11.92
CA ASN A 30 -21.98 8.74 -13.09
C ASN A 30 -20.47 8.97 -12.90
N GLY A 31 -19.97 8.78 -11.67
CA GLY A 31 -18.56 8.96 -11.36
C GLY A 31 -18.09 10.42 -11.30
N CYS A 32 -18.99 11.40 -11.25
CA CYS A 32 -18.62 12.80 -11.08
C CYS A 32 -18.34 13.14 -9.60
N ALA A 33 -17.16 13.68 -9.30
CA ALA A 33 -16.79 14.15 -7.96
C ALA A 33 -17.07 15.65 -7.76
N LYS A 34 -17.00 16.46 -8.83
CA LYS A 34 -17.29 17.90 -8.80
C LYS A 34 -17.85 18.38 -10.13
N CYS A 35 -18.96 19.10 -10.08
CA CYS A 35 -19.56 19.78 -11.23
C CYS A 35 -19.01 21.19 -11.40
N ASN A 36 -19.09 21.73 -12.62
CA ASN A 36 -18.81 23.13 -12.89
C ASN A 36 -19.87 24.04 -12.27
N VAL A 37 -19.58 25.35 -12.27
CA VAL A 37 -20.47 26.39 -11.71
C VAL A 37 -21.87 26.34 -12.32
N ALA A 38 -21.98 26.14 -13.63
CA ALA A 38 -23.26 26.05 -14.34
C ALA A 38 -24.01 24.72 -14.10
N LYS A 39 -23.41 23.75 -13.37
CA LYS A 39 -23.96 22.40 -13.12
C LYS A 39 -24.38 21.66 -14.39
N THR A 40 -23.71 21.91 -15.51
CA THR A 40 -23.96 21.23 -16.79
C THR A 40 -22.90 20.22 -17.15
N LYS A 41 -21.71 20.31 -16.54
CA LYS A 41 -20.55 19.47 -16.85
C LYS A 41 -19.83 19.05 -15.59
N CYS A 42 -19.24 17.86 -15.63
CA CYS A 42 -18.32 17.40 -14.61
C CYS A 42 -16.90 17.97 -14.85
N GLU A 43 -16.34 18.59 -13.81
CA GLU A 43 -14.97 19.10 -13.79
C GLU A 43 -13.98 18.07 -13.25
N VAL A 44 -14.38 17.32 -12.24
CA VAL A 44 -13.53 16.34 -11.57
C VAL A 44 -14.26 15.02 -11.48
N CYS A 45 -13.66 13.96 -12.02
CA CYS A 45 -14.17 12.61 -11.91
C CYS A 45 -13.63 11.90 -10.65
N GLN A 46 -14.38 10.94 -10.14
CA GLN A 46 -13.98 10.06 -9.05
C GLN A 46 -12.81 9.15 -9.47
N SER A 47 -12.10 8.59 -8.50
CA SER A 47 -11.08 7.58 -8.76
C SER A 47 -11.69 6.37 -9.48
N GLY A 48 -11.00 5.89 -10.51
CA GLY A 48 -11.50 4.87 -11.43
C GLY A 48 -12.27 5.41 -12.63
N TYR A 49 -12.35 6.74 -12.81
CA TYR A 49 -12.97 7.39 -13.96
C TYR A 49 -12.02 8.38 -14.68
N GLY A 50 -12.22 8.56 -15.98
CA GLY A 50 -11.54 9.53 -16.82
C GLY A 50 -12.49 10.63 -17.30
N ARG A 51 -12.03 11.89 -17.29
CA ARG A 51 -12.83 13.04 -17.74
C ARG A 51 -12.81 13.15 -19.26
N HIS A 52 -13.97 13.00 -19.88
CA HIS A 52 -14.14 13.23 -21.31
C HIS A 52 -14.27 14.73 -21.60
N PRO A 53 -13.79 15.23 -22.76
CA PRO A 53 -13.88 16.65 -23.10
C PRO A 53 -15.30 17.23 -23.11
N ALA A 54 -16.32 16.40 -23.38
CA ALA A 54 -17.73 16.82 -23.29
C ALA A 54 -18.19 17.15 -21.86
N GLY A 55 -17.39 16.87 -20.83
CA GLY A 55 -17.73 17.10 -19.43
C GLY A 55 -18.40 15.91 -18.75
N THR A 56 -18.27 14.70 -19.30
CA THR A 56 -18.75 13.45 -18.70
C THR A 56 -17.59 12.64 -18.11
N CYS A 57 -17.89 11.71 -17.21
CA CYS A 57 -16.91 10.80 -16.62
C CYS A 57 -17.14 9.39 -17.15
N HIS A 58 -16.09 8.75 -17.65
CA HIS A 58 -16.15 7.38 -18.17
C HIS A 58 -15.36 6.44 -17.27
N LYS A 59 -15.94 5.28 -16.98
CA LYS A 59 -15.32 4.28 -16.11
C LYS A 59 -14.07 3.72 -16.77
N CYS A 60 -12.95 3.74 -16.07
CA CYS A 60 -11.69 3.21 -16.56
C CYS A 60 -11.68 1.68 -16.56
N GLY A 61 -10.79 1.11 -17.37
CA GLY A 61 -10.52 -0.33 -17.38
C GLY A 61 -10.02 -0.89 -16.04
N PRO A 62 -9.99 -2.23 -15.90
CA PRO A 62 -9.54 -2.89 -14.68
C PRO A 62 -8.13 -2.45 -14.24
N GLY A 63 -7.93 -2.31 -12.93
CA GLY A 63 -6.63 -1.93 -12.36
C GLY A 63 -6.29 -0.43 -12.47
N CYS A 64 -7.10 0.39 -13.14
CA CYS A 64 -6.87 1.82 -13.28
C CYS A 64 -7.49 2.65 -12.14
N THR A 65 -6.78 3.70 -11.75
CA THR A 65 -7.32 4.82 -10.94
C THR A 65 -7.63 6.03 -11.81
N ARG A 66 -6.93 6.20 -12.93
CA ARG A 66 -7.21 7.24 -13.94
C ARG A 66 -6.94 6.71 -15.34
N CYS A 67 -7.72 7.19 -16.30
CA CYS A 67 -7.60 6.86 -17.71
C CYS A 67 -7.85 8.10 -18.57
N SER A 68 -7.56 7.99 -19.86
CA SER A 68 -7.99 8.98 -20.85
C SER A 68 -9.51 8.98 -20.94
N GLY A 69 -10.14 10.16 -20.81
CA GLY A 69 -11.59 10.26 -20.97
C GLY A 69 -12.07 9.93 -22.38
N LEU A 70 -11.23 10.14 -23.40
CA LEU A 70 -11.52 9.78 -24.80
C LEU A 70 -11.41 8.27 -25.04
N ASN A 71 -10.59 7.57 -24.27
CA ASN A 71 -10.42 6.13 -24.40
C ASN A 71 -10.21 5.52 -23.00
N PRO A 72 -11.28 5.04 -22.34
CA PRO A 72 -11.22 4.53 -20.98
C PRO A 72 -10.37 3.26 -20.81
N ALA A 73 -10.02 2.59 -21.92
CA ALA A 73 -9.06 1.48 -21.91
C ALA A 73 -7.61 1.96 -21.80
N ARG A 74 -7.32 3.23 -22.10
CA ARG A 74 -5.98 3.82 -21.97
C ARG A 74 -5.78 4.41 -20.58
N CYS A 75 -5.11 3.66 -19.73
CA CYS A 75 -4.79 4.05 -18.38
C CYS A 75 -3.68 5.09 -18.30
N THR A 76 -3.80 6.03 -17.35
CA THR A 76 -2.77 7.03 -17.02
C THR A 76 -2.26 6.91 -15.59
N ALA A 77 -3.05 6.30 -14.70
CA ALA A 77 -2.64 5.96 -13.34
C ALA A 77 -3.26 4.63 -12.89
N CYS A 78 -2.48 3.84 -12.15
CA CYS A 78 -2.90 2.52 -11.68
C CYS A 78 -3.37 2.54 -10.22
N LYS A 79 -4.15 1.53 -9.86
CA LYS A 79 -4.49 1.22 -8.46
C LYS A 79 -3.22 0.85 -7.68
N PRO A 80 -3.22 0.96 -6.34
CA PRO A 80 -2.17 0.41 -5.51
C PRO A 80 -1.87 -1.06 -5.87
N LYS A 81 -0.60 -1.48 -5.71
CA LYS A 81 -0.10 -2.81 -6.09
C LYS A 81 -0.23 -3.14 -7.59
N HIS A 82 -0.33 -2.13 -8.44
CA HIS A 82 -0.25 -2.26 -9.90
C HIS A 82 0.76 -1.27 -10.46
N TYR A 83 1.34 -1.59 -11.62
CA TYR A 83 2.25 -0.72 -12.36
C TYR A 83 1.72 -0.46 -13.77
N LEU A 84 2.03 0.72 -14.28
CA LEU A 84 1.66 1.14 -15.63
C LEU A 84 2.75 0.65 -16.60
N LYS A 85 2.35 -0.10 -17.64
CA LYS A 85 3.19 -0.45 -18.79
C LYS A 85 2.44 -0.12 -20.06
N GLY A 86 2.94 0.85 -20.82
CA GLY A 86 2.18 1.49 -21.90
C GLY A 86 0.95 2.19 -21.35
N PHE A 87 -0.25 1.77 -21.77
CA PHE A 87 -1.54 2.28 -21.29
C PHE A 87 -2.35 1.26 -20.48
N LYS A 88 -1.72 0.18 -20.01
CA LYS A 88 -2.38 -0.86 -19.23
C LYS A 88 -1.75 -0.98 -17.85
N CYS A 89 -2.56 -1.30 -16.86
CA CYS A 89 -2.12 -1.59 -15.51
C CYS A 89 -1.98 -3.10 -15.31
N TYR A 90 -0.84 -3.51 -14.80
CA TYR A 90 -0.55 -4.90 -14.46
C TYR A 90 -0.35 -5.02 -12.95
N LYS A 91 -0.78 -6.13 -12.36
CA LYS A 91 -0.54 -6.40 -10.94
C LYS A 91 0.98 -6.50 -10.70
N CYS A 92 1.44 -5.95 -9.58
CA CYS A 92 2.81 -6.22 -9.13
C CYS A 92 3.02 -7.73 -8.91
N PRO A 93 4.28 -8.21 -8.99
CA PRO A 93 4.60 -9.60 -8.68
C PRO A 93 4.07 -10.04 -7.31
N ARG A 94 3.88 -11.36 -7.14
CA ARG A 94 3.39 -11.92 -5.89
C ARG A 94 4.28 -11.48 -4.71
N HIS A 95 3.66 -11.18 -3.56
CA HIS A 95 4.32 -10.68 -2.35
C HIS A 95 5.06 -9.34 -2.51
N CYS A 96 4.85 -8.63 -3.61
CA CYS A 96 5.35 -7.28 -3.81
C CYS A 96 4.28 -6.25 -3.46
N VAL A 97 4.63 -5.25 -2.65
CA VAL A 97 3.71 -4.15 -2.30
C VAL A 97 3.88 -2.93 -3.20
N GLU A 98 5.04 -2.82 -3.84
CA GLU A 98 5.39 -1.70 -4.70
C GLU A 98 6.35 -2.17 -5.79
N CYS A 99 6.06 -1.87 -7.05
CA CYS A 99 6.84 -2.30 -8.18
C CYS A 99 7.10 -1.15 -9.18
N GLU A 100 8.21 -1.27 -9.90
CA GLU A 100 8.72 -0.28 -10.84
C GLU A 100 7.80 -0.12 -12.05
N LYS A 101 7.57 1.13 -12.44
CA LYS A 101 6.79 1.47 -13.62
C LYS A 101 7.47 0.95 -14.89
N GLY A 102 6.69 0.43 -15.83
CA GLY A 102 7.20 -0.10 -17.11
C GLY A 102 7.76 -1.53 -17.04
N THR A 103 8.58 -1.85 -16.04
CA THR A 103 9.24 -3.17 -15.92
C THR A 103 8.45 -4.15 -15.04
N GLY A 104 7.75 -3.65 -14.01
CA GLY A 104 7.10 -4.47 -13.00
C GLY A 104 8.04 -5.10 -11.98
N LYS A 105 9.33 -4.75 -12.00
CA LYS A 105 10.30 -5.24 -11.00
C LYS A 105 9.91 -4.77 -9.62
N CYS A 106 9.93 -5.67 -8.65
CA CYS A 106 9.57 -5.34 -7.28
C CYS A 106 10.55 -4.35 -6.67
N LEU A 107 10.04 -3.26 -6.12
CA LEU A 107 10.79 -2.28 -5.35
C LEU A 107 10.80 -2.67 -3.88
N ARG A 108 9.66 -3.14 -3.36
CA ARG A 108 9.49 -3.50 -1.95
C ARG A 108 8.62 -4.73 -1.75
N CYS A 109 9.13 -5.69 -0.98
CA CYS A 109 8.40 -6.88 -0.59
C CYS A 109 7.42 -6.59 0.55
N LYS A 110 6.41 -7.45 0.71
CA LYS A 110 5.43 -7.37 1.79
C LYS A 110 6.18 -7.50 3.13
N PRO A 111 6.00 -6.54 4.07
CA PRO A 111 6.57 -6.67 5.40
C PRO A 111 5.88 -7.82 6.16
N PRO A 112 6.52 -8.39 7.19
CA PRO A 112 5.84 -9.29 8.12
C PRO A 112 4.70 -8.55 8.82
N THR A 113 3.62 -9.27 9.10
CA THR A 113 2.43 -8.77 9.78
C THR A 113 2.04 -9.78 10.84
N TRP A 114 1.61 -9.33 12.03
CA TRP A 114 1.03 -10.24 13.02
C TRP A 114 -0.22 -10.91 12.45
N ASP A 115 -0.28 -12.23 12.54
CA ASP A 115 -1.45 -13.04 12.22
C ASP A 115 -2.07 -13.48 13.54
N ALA A 116 -3.21 -12.87 13.88
CA ALA A 116 -3.90 -13.12 15.14
C ALA A 116 -4.48 -14.54 15.20
N ASP A 117 -4.91 -15.09 14.07
CA ASP A 117 -5.50 -16.43 14.00
C ASP A 117 -4.44 -17.51 14.18
N ALA A 118 -3.25 -17.28 13.61
CA ALA A 118 -2.11 -18.19 13.75
C ALA A 118 -1.24 -17.90 14.99
N TYR A 119 -1.58 -16.88 15.80
CA TYR A 119 -0.79 -16.35 16.92
C TYR A 119 0.72 -16.25 16.60
N SER A 120 1.03 -15.79 15.38
CA SER A 120 2.40 -15.80 14.86
C SER A 120 2.61 -14.70 13.82
N TRP A 121 3.87 -14.38 13.55
CA TRP A 121 4.21 -13.40 12.52
C TRP A 121 4.17 -14.03 11.13
N ALA A 122 3.51 -13.35 10.20
CA ALA A 122 3.44 -13.74 8.80
C ALA A 122 4.85 -13.86 8.20
N PRO A 123 5.01 -14.73 7.18
CA PRO A 123 6.30 -14.99 6.55
C PRO A 123 6.99 -13.72 6.04
N VAL A 124 8.31 -13.72 6.15
CA VAL A 124 9.19 -12.63 5.74
C VAL A 124 9.68 -12.87 4.32
N TYR A 125 9.76 -11.81 3.51
CA TYR A 125 10.18 -11.90 2.11
C TYR A 125 11.40 -11.02 1.82
N GLY A 126 12.36 -11.58 1.09
CA GLY A 126 13.56 -10.89 0.60
C GLY A 126 13.44 -10.55 -0.89
N LYS A 127 13.92 -9.36 -1.29
CA LYS A 127 14.00 -8.95 -2.69
C LYS A 127 15.22 -9.58 -3.36
N THR A 128 15.02 -10.16 -4.55
CA THR A 128 16.08 -10.68 -5.42
C THR A 128 16.64 -9.59 -6.32
N SER A 129 17.83 -9.81 -6.85
CA SER A 129 18.44 -9.00 -7.91
C SER A 129 17.56 -8.89 -9.16
N ALA A 130 16.77 -9.93 -9.46
CA ALA A 130 15.80 -9.93 -10.56
C ALA A 130 14.55 -9.05 -10.31
N GLY A 131 14.37 -8.53 -9.09
CA GLY A 131 13.18 -7.76 -8.72
C GLY A 131 11.97 -8.63 -8.41
N THR A 132 12.18 -9.80 -7.82
CA THR A 132 11.11 -10.65 -7.28
C THR A 132 11.22 -10.75 -5.76
N CYS A 133 10.13 -11.16 -5.11
CA CYS A 133 10.12 -11.42 -3.66
C CYS A 133 10.09 -12.92 -3.43
N VAL A 134 11.03 -13.41 -2.62
CA VAL A 134 11.09 -14.82 -2.22
C VAL A 134 10.96 -14.95 -0.72
N LEU A 135 10.39 -16.07 -0.29
CA LEU A 135 10.24 -16.39 1.12
C LEU A 135 11.61 -16.55 1.77
N CYS A 136 11.83 -15.89 2.90
CA CYS A 136 13.04 -16.09 3.70
C CYS A 136 13.01 -17.48 4.35
N GLN A 137 14.16 -18.15 4.36
CA GLN A 137 14.34 -19.50 4.92
C GLN A 137 15.51 -19.50 5.90
N PRO A 138 15.49 -18.63 6.94
CA PRO A 138 16.58 -18.51 7.90
C PRO A 138 16.91 -19.85 8.55
N GLN A 139 18.17 -20.02 8.92
CA GLN A 139 18.67 -21.22 9.59
C GLN A 139 19.28 -20.85 10.95
N GLY A 140 19.64 -21.87 11.73
CA GLY A 140 20.27 -21.73 13.03
C GLY A 140 19.26 -21.50 14.16
N ASN A 141 19.81 -21.26 15.35
CA ASN A 141 19.02 -20.88 16.50
C ASN A 141 18.31 -19.56 16.18
N HIS A 142 17.04 -19.47 16.58
CA HIS A 142 16.23 -18.27 16.39
C HIS A 142 15.91 -17.87 14.94
N ALA A 143 15.84 -18.83 14.03
CA ALA A 143 15.43 -18.58 12.64
C ALA A 143 14.13 -17.77 12.52
N GLY A 144 13.16 -17.99 13.42
CA GLY A 144 11.88 -17.26 13.45
C GLY A 144 11.98 -15.75 13.68
N TRP A 145 13.12 -15.22 14.12
CA TRP A 145 13.33 -13.79 14.39
C TRP A 145 13.92 -13.03 13.20
N CYS A 146 14.11 -13.69 12.07
CA CYS A 146 14.56 -13.02 10.86
C CYS A 146 13.46 -12.13 10.26
N SER A 147 13.62 -10.82 10.33
CA SER A 147 12.65 -9.82 9.84
C SER A 147 12.94 -9.28 8.43
N ALA A 148 14.12 -9.60 7.87
CA ALA A 148 14.44 -9.43 6.46
C ALA A 148 15.56 -10.38 6.03
N CYS A 149 15.59 -10.81 4.77
CA CYS A 149 16.69 -11.60 4.20
C CYS A 149 17.11 -11.09 2.83
N LYS A 150 18.27 -11.57 2.36
CA LYS A 150 18.69 -11.36 0.96
C LYS A 150 17.91 -12.32 0.06
N GLY A 151 17.12 -11.81 -0.90
CA GLY A 151 16.30 -12.68 -1.74
C GLY A 151 17.11 -13.68 -2.57
N ASP A 152 18.26 -13.29 -3.13
CA ASP A 152 19.11 -14.23 -3.87
C ASP A 152 19.78 -15.29 -2.98
N LYS A 153 19.73 -15.12 -1.65
CA LYS A 153 20.28 -16.04 -0.65
C LYS A 153 19.28 -16.14 0.52
N PRO A 154 18.11 -16.77 0.34
CA PRO A 154 16.97 -16.65 1.26
C PRO A 154 17.27 -17.19 2.68
N LYS A 155 18.31 -18.01 2.82
CA LYS A 155 18.82 -18.51 4.11
C LYS A 155 19.62 -17.47 4.91
N ARG A 156 20.10 -16.40 4.27
CA ARG A 156 20.92 -15.36 4.90
C ARG A 156 20.03 -14.22 5.36
N CYS A 157 19.83 -14.14 6.67
CA CYS A 157 19.12 -13.05 7.27
C CYS A 157 19.90 -11.73 7.16
N THR A 158 19.20 -10.62 6.98
CA THR A 158 19.77 -9.26 6.88
C THR A 158 19.22 -8.32 7.93
N LYS A 159 18.19 -8.73 8.67
CA LYS A 159 17.68 -8.02 9.85
C LYS A 159 17.03 -9.00 10.81
N CYS A 160 17.32 -8.88 12.09
CA CYS A 160 16.67 -9.63 13.16
C CYS A 160 15.75 -8.72 13.97
N THR A 161 14.61 -9.26 14.39
CA THR A 161 13.67 -8.58 15.29
C THR A 161 13.08 -9.63 16.23
N ASP A 162 13.19 -9.38 17.53
CA ASP A 162 12.39 -10.11 18.52
C ASP A 162 11.02 -9.44 18.54
N PHE A 163 10.06 -10.09 17.91
CA PHE A 163 8.72 -9.56 17.82
C PHE A 163 7.88 -9.76 19.09
N ASN A 164 8.35 -10.57 20.05
CA ASN A 164 7.61 -10.89 21.26
C ASN A 164 7.92 -9.90 22.38
N ASN A 165 9.21 -9.70 22.67
CA ASN A 165 9.64 -8.87 23.80
C ASN A 165 10.41 -7.63 23.38
N GLY A 166 10.72 -7.48 22.09
CA GLY A 166 11.51 -6.35 21.61
C GLY A 166 12.96 -6.36 22.08
N PHE A 167 13.49 -7.53 22.48
CA PHE A 167 14.90 -7.61 22.89
C PHE A 167 15.82 -7.21 21.73
N PRO A 168 16.95 -6.56 22.04
CA PRO A 168 17.90 -6.18 21.02
C PRO A 168 18.63 -7.41 20.49
N MET A 169 18.75 -7.41 19.17
CA MET A 169 19.23 -8.54 18.39
C MET A 169 20.35 -8.12 17.46
N TYR A 170 21.17 -9.08 17.07
CA TYR A 170 22.18 -8.88 16.03
C TYR A 170 22.25 -10.10 15.10
N LEU A 171 22.90 -9.89 13.95
CA LEU A 171 23.29 -10.96 13.03
C LEU A 171 24.71 -11.39 13.33
N ASP A 172 24.94 -12.67 13.57
CA ASP A 172 26.30 -13.22 13.64
C ASP A 172 26.98 -13.26 12.25
N THR A 173 28.24 -13.71 12.20
CA THR A 173 29.00 -13.83 10.96
C THR A 173 28.43 -14.88 9.99
N SER A 174 27.57 -15.77 10.48
CA SER A 174 26.84 -16.78 9.71
C SER A 174 25.44 -16.31 9.28
N TYR A 175 25.07 -15.06 9.57
CA TYR A 175 23.77 -14.47 9.24
C TYR A 175 22.60 -15.11 10.00
N HIS A 176 22.87 -15.70 11.16
CA HIS A 176 21.85 -16.14 12.09
C HIS A 176 21.53 -15.06 13.12
N CYS A 177 20.32 -15.10 13.65
CA CYS A 177 19.86 -14.13 14.61
C CYS A 177 20.25 -14.54 16.03
N GLN A 178 20.88 -13.62 16.75
CA GLN A 178 21.34 -13.83 18.12
C GLN A 178 20.85 -12.70 19.03
N PHE A 179 20.69 -13.01 20.32
CA PHE A 179 20.44 -12.00 21.32
C PHE A 179 21.72 -11.26 21.68
N CYS A 180 21.58 -9.96 21.92
CA CYS A 180 22.61 -9.16 22.59
C CYS A 180 23.02 -9.71 23.97
N THR A 181 22.09 -10.38 24.65
CA THR A 181 22.18 -10.69 26.08
C THR A 181 23.03 -11.92 26.42
N ALA A 182 23.35 -12.77 25.45
CA ALA A 182 24.14 -13.97 25.71
C ALA A 182 25.57 -13.66 26.20
N LEU A 183 26.05 -12.43 26.00
CA LEU A 183 27.37 -11.98 26.44
C LEU A 183 27.34 -10.78 27.41
N HIS A 184 26.23 -10.02 27.48
CA HIS A 184 26.21 -8.72 28.17
C HIS A 184 24.83 -8.47 28.81
N GLY A 185 24.82 -8.09 30.10
CA GLY A 185 23.59 -7.95 30.91
C GLY A 185 22.53 -6.97 30.37
N ASP A 186 21.37 -6.96 31.03
CA ASP A 186 20.05 -6.41 30.62
C ASP A 186 19.98 -4.93 30.20
N LYS A 187 21.10 -4.22 30.07
CA LYS A 187 21.16 -2.77 29.84
C LYS A 187 21.65 -2.41 28.44
N CYS A 188 21.93 -3.40 27.60
CA CYS A 188 22.19 -3.14 26.19
C CYS A 188 20.88 -2.89 25.43
N LEU A 189 20.80 -1.81 24.64
CA LEU A 189 19.67 -1.48 23.77
C LEU A 189 19.96 -1.77 22.29
N LYS A 190 21.22 -1.90 21.89
CA LYS A 190 21.61 -2.24 20.51
C LYS A 190 23.00 -2.84 20.46
N CYS A 191 23.15 -3.90 19.66
CA CYS A 191 24.44 -4.52 19.39
C CYS A 191 24.91 -4.32 17.95
N ARG A 192 26.22 -4.48 17.78
CA ARG A 192 26.88 -4.55 16.49
C ARG A 192 26.68 -5.93 15.85
N ASN A 193 26.35 -5.94 14.57
CA ASN A 193 26.33 -7.17 13.77
C ASN A 193 27.75 -7.74 13.65
N GLY A 194 27.86 -9.07 13.67
CA GLY A 194 29.10 -9.83 13.61
C GLY A 194 29.48 -10.38 14.97
N ASP A 195 29.79 -9.50 15.93
CA ASP A 195 30.34 -9.87 17.23
C ASP A 195 29.38 -9.68 18.42
N GLY A 196 28.22 -9.07 18.20
CA GLY A 196 27.19 -8.91 19.24
C GLY A 196 27.56 -7.91 20.33
N LYS A 197 28.63 -7.14 20.18
CA LYS A 197 29.05 -6.14 21.17
C LYS A 197 28.03 -5.02 21.27
N CYS A 198 27.73 -4.62 22.49
CA CYS A 198 26.83 -3.51 22.76
C CYS A 198 27.41 -2.18 22.27
N ILE A 199 26.60 -1.41 21.56
CA ILE A 199 26.95 -0.09 21.02
C ILE A 199 26.02 1.03 21.51
N ILE A 200 24.86 0.68 22.09
CA ILE A 200 23.94 1.62 22.73
C ILE A 200 23.47 0.99 24.03
N CYS A 201 23.64 1.71 25.14
CA CYS A 201 23.22 1.31 26.47
C CYS A 201 21.97 2.08 26.90
N ALA A 202 21.26 1.56 27.90
CA ALA A 202 20.14 2.22 28.55
C ALA A 202 20.59 3.45 29.35
N ASP A 203 19.65 4.32 29.70
CA ASP A 203 19.92 5.53 30.48
C ASP A 203 20.62 5.20 31.81
N GLY A 204 21.67 5.97 32.13
CA GLY A 204 22.55 5.73 33.28
C GLY A 204 23.67 4.73 33.03
N TRP A 205 23.83 4.24 31.80
CA TRP A 205 24.87 3.28 31.41
C TRP A 205 25.66 3.76 30.19
N VAL A 206 26.94 3.39 30.15
CA VAL A 206 27.87 3.69 29.05
C VAL A 206 28.57 2.40 28.57
N PRO A 207 28.98 2.32 27.29
CA PRO A 207 29.79 1.21 26.82
C PRO A 207 31.09 1.06 27.61
N ASP A 208 31.45 -0.16 28.00
CA ASP A 208 32.66 -0.47 28.78
C ASP A 208 33.93 -0.63 27.93
N GLY A 209 33.79 -0.63 26.59
CA GLY A 209 34.88 -0.89 25.64
C GLY A 209 35.16 -2.39 25.37
N ALA A 210 34.72 -3.29 26.26
CA ALA A 210 34.76 -4.74 26.06
C ALA A 210 33.59 -5.26 25.23
N GLY A 211 32.48 -4.50 25.19
CA GLY A 211 31.25 -4.84 24.47
C GLY A 211 30.03 -4.91 25.36
N SER A 212 30.14 -4.53 26.63
CA SER A 212 29.03 -4.47 27.59
C SER A 212 28.68 -3.02 27.95
N CYS A 213 27.68 -2.88 28.81
CA CYS A 213 27.34 -1.62 29.45
C CYS A 213 27.82 -1.64 30.91
N LYS A 214 28.37 -0.53 31.38
CA LYS A 214 28.66 -0.26 32.79
C LYS A 214 27.92 1.00 33.25
N THR A 215 27.74 1.17 34.55
CA THR A 215 27.21 2.42 35.12
C THR A 215 28.11 3.60 34.76
N ALA A 216 27.50 4.73 34.39
CA ALA A 216 28.20 5.97 34.04
C ALA A 216 28.99 6.54 35.22
#